data_AF-A0AAD7U9U1-F1
#
_entry.id   AF-A0AAD7U9U1-F1
#
_cell.length_a   1.000
_cell.length_b   1.000
_cell.length_c   1.000
_cell.angle_alpha   90.00
_cell.angle_beta   90.00
_cell.angle_gamma   90.00
#
_symmetry.space_group_name_H-M   'P 1'
#
loop_
_entity.id
_entity.type
_entity.pdbx_description
1 polymer ?
#
loop_
_entity_poly.entity_id
_entity_poly.type
_entity_poly.pdbx_seq_one_letter_code
_entity_poly.pdbx_strand_id
1 'polypeptide(L)'
;MFSKLVVALSLSSAAAFAPIPAHAAPKTVVQAFETELGVQAPLGFFDPLGLLADADQERFDRLRYVEIKHGRISMLAVLGQIVTKAGIFLPGNIDYSGTKFSDVPTGFGAFSAIQPAGIAQIVAFVGFLELFVMKDSANGAAPGEFPGDFRNGALDFGWDSFSEETKLFKRGVELNNGRAAMMGILALMVHEELGVSLWPGGI
;
A
#
# COMPACT_ATOMS: atom_id res chain seq x y z
N MET A 1 -52.63 47.55 -43.10
CA MET A 1 -51.15 47.52 -43.02
C MET A 1 -50.60 46.89 -41.73
N PHE A 2 -51.37 46.02 -41.03
CA PHE A 2 -50.95 45.40 -39.76
C PHE A 2 -50.94 43.86 -39.76
N SER A 3 -51.15 43.21 -40.92
CA SER A 3 -51.21 41.74 -41.01
C SER A 3 -49.88 41.06 -41.33
N LYS A 4 -48.82 41.82 -41.66
CA LYS A 4 -47.51 41.27 -42.04
C LYS A 4 -46.47 41.31 -40.91
N LEU A 5 -46.77 41.94 -39.78
CA LEU A 5 -45.83 42.10 -38.66
C LEU A 5 -45.89 40.92 -37.66
N VAL A 6 -47.03 40.22 -37.57
CA VAL A 6 -47.23 39.13 -36.59
C VAL A 6 -46.53 37.83 -37.02
N VAL A 7 -46.32 37.61 -38.32
CA VAL A 7 -45.66 36.40 -38.85
C VAL A 7 -44.14 36.44 -38.69
N ALA A 8 -43.54 37.63 -38.52
CA ALA A 8 -42.10 37.78 -38.35
C ALA A 8 -41.61 37.50 -36.91
N LEU A 9 -42.50 37.53 -35.92
CA LEU A 9 -42.15 37.29 -34.50
C LEU A 9 -42.23 35.82 -34.07
N SER A 10 -42.87 34.95 -34.85
CA SER A 10 -43.00 33.51 -34.52
C SER A 10 -41.83 32.65 -34.99
N LEU A 11 -40.91 33.19 -35.81
CA LEU A 11 -39.73 32.47 -36.29
C LEU A 11 -38.48 32.62 -35.40
N SER A 12 -38.53 33.49 -34.37
CA SER A 12 -37.39 33.72 -33.48
C SER A 12 -37.35 32.81 -32.24
N SER A 13 -38.34 31.94 -32.03
CA SER A 13 -38.41 31.06 -30.84
C SER A 13 -37.93 29.62 -31.06
N ALA A 14 -37.48 29.25 -32.26
CA ALA A 14 -37.05 27.88 -32.56
C ALA A 14 -35.53 27.62 -32.43
N ALA A 15 -34.72 28.63 -32.09
CA ALA A 15 -33.26 28.48 -31.93
C ALA A 15 -32.81 28.30 -30.47
N ALA A 16 -33.72 28.30 -29.50
CA ALA A 16 -33.40 28.25 -28.07
C ALA A 16 -33.37 26.83 -27.47
N PHE A 17 -33.59 25.78 -28.27
CA PHE A 17 -33.61 24.37 -27.83
C PHE A 17 -32.73 23.47 -28.72
N ALA A 18 -31.60 23.97 -29.21
CA ALA A 18 -30.53 23.07 -29.62
C ALA A 18 -29.91 22.47 -28.35
N PRO A 19 -29.77 21.13 -28.21
CA PRO A 19 -28.96 20.59 -27.14
C PRO A 19 -27.56 21.15 -27.35
N ILE A 20 -27.11 22.00 -26.42
CA ILE A 20 -25.69 22.31 -26.28
C ILE A 20 -25.02 20.93 -26.30
N PRO A 21 -24.09 20.63 -27.23
CA PRO A 21 -23.28 19.45 -27.05
C PRO A 21 -22.68 19.64 -25.67
N ALA A 22 -23.17 18.86 -24.70
CA ALA A 22 -22.55 18.80 -23.40
C ALA A 22 -21.10 18.58 -23.75
N HIS A 23 -20.24 19.57 -23.45
CA HIS A 23 -18.82 19.32 -23.46
C HIS A 23 -18.73 18.09 -22.59
N ALA A 24 -18.40 16.96 -23.20
CA ALA A 24 -18.15 15.76 -22.45
C ALA A 24 -17.10 16.23 -21.46
N ALA A 25 -17.50 16.36 -20.19
CA ALA A 25 -16.57 16.55 -19.10
C ALA A 25 -15.49 15.51 -19.38
N PRO A 26 -14.20 15.89 -19.39
CA PRO A 26 -13.14 14.98 -19.80
C PRO A 26 -13.38 13.67 -19.07
N LYS A 27 -13.81 12.66 -19.82
CA LYS A 27 -13.78 11.30 -19.32
C LYS A 27 -12.30 11.06 -19.02
N THR A 28 -11.99 10.14 -18.12
CA THR A 28 -10.70 9.44 -18.09
C THR A 28 -9.53 10.10 -17.34
N VAL A 29 -9.69 10.42 -16.05
CA VAL A 29 -8.59 10.16 -15.09
C VAL A 29 -8.98 9.01 -14.16
N VAL A 30 -10.22 9.01 -13.66
CA VAL A 30 -10.77 7.90 -12.86
C VAL A 30 -10.74 6.56 -13.62
N GLN A 31 -11.02 6.56 -14.93
CA GLN A 31 -10.98 5.36 -15.78
C GLN A 31 -9.57 4.89 -16.16
N ALA A 32 -8.53 5.71 -15.94
CA ALA A 32 -7.17 5.38 -16.34
C ALA A 32 -6.53 4.32 -15.41
N PHE A 33 -6.99 4.25 -14.15
CA PHE A 33 -6.42 3.36 -13.14
C PHE A 33 -7.30 2.13 -12.83
N GLU A 34 -8.42 1.94 -13.53
CA GLU A 34 -9.37 0.83 -13.29
C GLU A 34 -8.81 -0.53 -13.73
N THR A 35 -7.78 -0.56 -14.58
CA THR A 35 -7.10 -1.79 -15.02
C THR A 35 -5.77 -2.03 -14.31
N GLU A 36 -5.40 -1.18 -13.36
CA GLU A 36 -4.12 -1.26 -12.68
C GLU A 36 -4.05 -2.41 -11.68
N LEU A 37 -2.81 -2.80 -11.36
CA LEU A 37 -2.54 -3.80 -10.34
C LEU A 37 -3.32 -3.49 -9.06
N GLY A 38 -3.93 -4.48 -8.41
CA GLY A 38 -4.64 -4.28 -7.14
C GLY A 38 -6.10 -3.90 -7.26
N VAL A 39 -6.60 -3.64 -8.47
CA VAL A 39 -8.03 -3.69 -8.78
C VAL A 39 -8.43 -5.16 -8.86
N GLN A 40 -9.11 -5.65 -7.83
CA GLN A 40 -9.52 -7.05 -7.74
C GLN A 40 -10.92 -7.18 -7.13
N ALA A 41 -11.62 -8.25 -7.50
CA ALA A 41 -12.87 -8.62 -6.85
C ALA A 41 -12.62 -8.87 -5.34
N PRO A 42 -13.56 -8.51 -4.44
CA PRO A 42 -14.95 -8.12 -4.71
C PRO A 42 -15.17 -6.61 -4.94
N LEU A 43 -14.20 -5.75 -4.62
CA LEU A 43 -14.43 -4.30 -4.61
C LEU A 43 -14.11 -3.60 -5.94
N GLY A 44 -13.24 -4.18 -6.77
CA GLY A 44 -12.80 -3.53 -8.00
C GLY A 44 -12.00 -2.26 -7.69
N PHE A 45 -12.25 -1.19 -8.45
CA PHE A 45 -11.60 0.11 -8.23
C PHE A 45 -12.18 0.77 -6.98
N PHE A 46 -11.34 0.96 -5.96
CA PHE A 46 -11.75 1.49 -4.66
C PHE A 46 -11.00 2.79 -4.33
N ASP A 47 -11.63 3.93 -4.62
CA ASP A 47 -11.16 5.26 -4.22
C ASP A 47 -12.34 6.12 -3.70
N PRO A 48 -12.81 5.90 -2.46
CA PRO A 48 -13.95 6.63 -1.90
C PRO A 48 -13.62 8.09 -1.58
N LEU A 49 -12.34 8.44 -1.45
CA LEU A 49 -11.87 9.78 -1.08
C LEU A 49 -11.43 10.61 -2.30
N GLY A 50 -11.48 10.04 -3.51
CA GLY A 50 -11.06 10.71 -4.74
C GLY A 50 -9.57 11.08 -4.75
N LEU A 51 -8.71 10.29 -4.09
CA LEU A 51 -7.28 10.55 -4.03
C LEU A 51 -6.61 10.50 -5.42
N LEU A 52 -7.23 9.79 -6.36
CA LEU A 52 -6.76 9.62 -7.74
C LEU A 52 -7.53 10.47 -8.76
N ALA A 53 -8.52 11.26 -8.34
CA ALA A 53 -9.36 12.04 -9.25
C ALA A 53 -8.58 13.07 -10.08
N ASP A 54 -7.57 13.70 -9.47
CA ASP A 54 -6.67 14.69 -10.09
C ASP A 54 -5.18 14.25 -9.99
N ALA A 55 -4.91 12.96 -9.83
CA ALA A 55 -3.55 12.45 -9.69
C ALA A 55 -2.87 12.25 -11.06
N ASP A 56 -1.59 12.62 -11.14
CA ASP A 56 -0.70 12.23 -12.23
C ASP A 56 -0.17 10.80 -12.01
N GLN A 57 0.45 10.23 -13.06
CA GLN A 57 1.05 8.90 -12.99
C GLN A 57 2.13 8.82 -11.90
N GLU A 58 2.91 9.88 -11.72
CA GLU A 58 3.96 9.95 -10.68
C GLU A 58 3.37 9.85 -9.26
N ARG A 59 2.26 10.54 -9.00
CA ARG A 59 1.55 10.44 -7.72
C ARG A 59 0.94 9.05 -7.53
N PHE A 60 0.40 8.43 -8.59
CA PHE A 60 -0.10 7.05 -8.51
C PHE A 60 1.03 6.08 -8.16
N ASP A 61 2.17 6.15 -8.84
CA ASP A 61 3.33 5.28 -8.61
C ASP A 61 3.89 5.47 -7.20
N ARG A 62 3.93 6.72 -6.71
CA ARG A 62 4.31 7.04 -5.34
C ARG A 62 3.33 6.46 -4.32
N LEU A 63 2.02 6.62 -4.53
CA LEU A 63 1.00 6.05 -3.64
C LEU A 63 1.08 4.52 -3.61
N ARG A 64 1.33 3.90 -4.76
CA ARG A 64 1.54 2.46 -4.87
C ARG A 64 2.80 2.02 -4.13
N TYR A 65 3.90 2.74 -4.27
CA TYR A 65 5.13 2.46 -3.53
C TYR A 65 4.91 2.54 -2.01
N VAL A 66 4.21 3.58 -1.55
CA VAL A 66 3.85 3.75 -0.14
C VAL A 66 3.00 2.59 0.35
N GLU A 67 1.99 2.18 -0.42
CA GLU A 67 1.11 1.05 -0.10
C GLU A 67 1.90 -0.27 0.03
N ILE A 68 2.77 -0.58 -0.94
CA ILE A 68 3.62 -1.78 -0.92
C ILE A 68 4.56 -1.77 0.28
N LYS A 69 5.18 -0.63 0.58
CA LYS A 69 6.12 -0.52 1.71
C LYS A 69 5.43 -0.78 3.04
N HIS A 70 4.27 -0.14 3.28
CA HIS A 70 3.48 -0.41 4.48
C HIS A 70 3.01 -1.87 4.53
N GLY A 71 2.60 -2.44 3.40
CA GLY A 71 2.12 -3.81 3.32
C GLY A 71 3.20 -4.82 3.68
N ARG A 72 4.42 -4.64 3.16
CA ARG A 72 5.59 -5.48 3.49
C ARG A 72 5.97 -5.40 4.96
N ILE A 73 6.00 -4.20 5.53
CA ILE A 73 6.28 -4.00 6.96
C ILE A 73 5.21 -4.71 7.80
N SER A 74 3.93 -4.54 7.47
CA SER A 74 2.84 -5.19 8.19
C SER A 74 2.86 -6.72 8.06
N MET A 75 3.18 -7.27 6.89
CA MET A 75 3.30 -8.73 6.71
C MET A 75 4.39 -9.33 7.61
N LEU A 76 5.57 -8.69 7.67
CA LEU A 76 6.65 -9.11 8.56
C LEU A 76 6.27 -8.95 10.04
N ALA A 77 5.56 -7.88 10.39
CA ALA A 77 5.10 -7.64 11.76
C ALA A 77 4.08 -8.68 12.24
N VAL A 78 3.10 -9.04 11.41
CA VAL A 78 2.12 -10.09 11.73
C VAL A 78 2.82 -11.44 11.93
N LEU A 79 3.70 -11.82 11.01
CA LEU A 79 4.45 -13.07 11.14
C LEU A 79 5.33 -13.07 12.40
N GLY A 80 6.02 -11.96 12.68
CA GLY A 80 6.84 -11.79 13.88
C GLY A 80 6.04 -11.96 15.16
N GLN A 81 4.85 -11.36 15.24
CA GLN A 81 3.92 -11.54 16.37
C GLN A 81 3.48 -13.00 16.53
N ILE A 82 3.09 -13.68 15.45
CA ILE A 82 2.69 -15.09 15.49
C ILE A 82 3.83 -15.97 16.00
N VAL A 83 5.05 -15.79 15.46
CA VAL A 83 6.22 -16.62 15.82
C VAL A 83 6.63 -16.40 17.27
N THR A 84 6.66 -15.14 17.73
CA THR A 84 7.04 -14.81 19.11
C THR A 84 5.97 -15.26 20.12
N LYS A 85 4.68 -15.11 19.80
CA LYS A 85 3.57 -15.64 20.63
C LYS A 85 3.51 -17.17 20.65
N ALA A 86 3.96 -17.83 19.58
CA ALA A 86 4.13 -19.29 19.57
C ALA A 86 5.30 -19.78 20.45
N GLY A 87 6.07 -18.88 21.07
CA GLY A 87 7.20 -19.21 21.93
C GLY A 87 8.45 -19.65 21.17
N ILE A 88 8.54 -19.35 19.87
CA ILE A 88 9.68 -19.71 19.04
C ILE A 88 10.69 -18.56 19.11
N PHE A 89 11.76 -18.78 19.87
CA PHE A 89 12.85 -17.82 20.06
C PHE A 89 14.17 -18.36 19.54
N LEU A 90 15.09 -17.45 19.21
CA LEU A 90 16.46 -17.83 18.87
C LEU A 90 17.15 -18.45 20.11
N PRO A 91 17.95 -19.52 19.94
CA PRO A 91 18.73 -20.05 21.04
C PRO A 91 19.85 -19.08 21.44
N GLY A 92 20.03 -18.86 22.74
CA GLY A 92 21.13 -18.07 23.29
C GLY A 92 20.68 -16.78 23.99
N ASN A 93 21.64 -15.87 24.14
CA ASN A 93 21.46 -14.60 24.85
C ASN A 93 21.44 -13.44 23.86
N ILE A 94 20.58 -12.45 24.12
CA ILE A 94 20.51 -11.21 23.36
C ILE A 94 21.71 -10.30 23.63
N ASP A 95 22.31 -10.44 24.81
CA ASP A 95 23.41 -9.62 25.29
C ASP A 95 24.52 -10.46 25.92
N TYR A 96 25.67 -9.82 26.16
CA TYR A 96 26.78 -10.43 26.90
C TYR A 96 26.50 -10.53 28.41
N SER A 97 25.46 -9.88 28.93
CA SER A 97 25.03 -9.95 30.33
C SER A 97 24.28 -11.23 30.69
N GLY A 98 23.79 -11.98 29.70
CA GLY A 98 23.15 -13.27 29.91
C GLY A 98 21.63 -13.26 29.80
N THR A 99 21.01 -12.18 29.32
CA THR A 99 19.58 -12.12 29.05
C THR A 99 19.22 -13.06 27.90
N LYS A 100 18.34 -14.04 28.10
CA LYS A 100 17.96 -14.97 27.03
C LYS A 100 16.91 -14.35 26.12
N PHE A 101 16.87 -14.79 24.86
CA PHE A 101 15.78 -14.40 23.95
C PHE A 101 14.40 -14.87 24.42
N SER A 102 14.33 -15.97 25.17
CA SER A 102 13.08 -16.48 25.76
C SER A 102 12.52 -15.60 26.87
N ASP A 103 13.37 -14.76 27.48
CA ASP A 103 12.98 -13.96 28.65
C ASP A 103 12.42 -12.59 28.22
N VAL A 104 12.50 -12.27 26.93
CA VAL A 104 11.95 -11.04 26.36
C VAL A 104 10.42 -11.19 26.22
N PRO A 105 9.63 -10.28 26.84
CA PRO A 105 8.18 -10.29 26.69
C PRO A 105 7.77 -10.06 25.23
N THR A 106 6.67 -10.69 24.84
CA THR A 106 6.08 -10.50 23.51
C THR A 106 5.30 -9.18 23.45
N GLY A 107 5.06 -8.67 22.23
CA GLY A 107 4.30 -7.44 22.05
C GLY A 107 5.08 -6.16 22.34
N PHE A 108 4.36 -5.10 22.76
CA PHE A 108 4.96 -3.81 23.09
C PHE A 108 5.91 -3.88 24.28
N GLY A 109 5.72 -4.87 25.17
CA GLY A 109 6.65 -5.13 26.28
C GLY A 109 8.08 -5.39 25.82
N ALA A 110 8.28 -5.92 24.60
CA ALA A 110 9.60 -6.21 24.04
C ALA A 110 10.49 -4.96 23.97
N PHE A 111 9.92 -3.80 23.63
CA PHE A 111 10.66 -2.55 23.50
C PHE A 111 11.25 -2.06 24.83
N SER A 112 10.60 -2.38 25.94
CA SER A 112 11.07 -2.03 27.29
C SER A 112 12.15 -2.99 27.80
N ALA A 113 12.19 -4.22 27.28
CA ALA A 113 13.14 -5.25 27.71
C ALA A 113 14.45 -5.24 26.90
N ILE A 114 14.41 -4.79 25.65
CA ILE A 114 15.59 -4.71 24.79
C ILE A 114 16.43 -3.48 25.18
N GLN A 115 17.76 -3.65 25.24
CA GLN A 115 18.68 -2.56 25.53
C GLN A 115 18.57 -1.45 24.46
N PRO A 116 18.56 -0.15 24.84
CA PRO A 116 18.43 0.96 23.88
C PRO A 116 19.49 0.96 22.77
N ALA A 117 20.70 0.49 23.08
CA ALA A 117 21.78 0.36 22.09
C ALA A 117 21.43 -0.66 20.99
N GLY A 118 20.76 -1.77 21.33
CA GLY A 118 20.29 -2.76 20.37
C GLY A 118 19.21 -2.19 19.44
N ILE A 119 18.26 -1.42 19.99
CA ILE A 119 17.24 -0.73 19.19
C ILE A 119 17.91 0.29 18.25
N ALA A 120 18.86 1.06 18.75
CA ALA A 120 19.59 2.04 17.94
C ALA A 120 20.35 1.38 16.78
N GLN A 121 20.95 0.20 16.99
CA GLN A 121 21.61 -0.56 15.91
C GLN A 121 20.62 -1.00 14.82
N ILE A 122 19.43 -1.50 15.22
CA ILE A 122 18.38 -1.89 14.28
C ILE A 122 17.93 -0.67 13.47
N VAL A 123 17.62 0.45 14.13
CA VAL A 123 17.18 1.69 13.47
C VAL A 123 18.27 2.23 12.54
N ALA A 124 19.53 2.23 12.96
CA ALA A 124 20.64 2.70 12.14
C ALA A 124 20.84 1.83 10.89
N PHE A 125 20.74 0.50 11.04
CA PHE A 125 20.87 -0.43 9.93
C PHE A 125 19.70 -0.33 8.95
N VAL A 126 18.46 -0.30 9.45
CA VAL A 126 17.26 -0.13 8.61
C VAL A 126 17.28 1.23 7.92
N GLY A 127 17.65 2.30 8.62
CA GLY A 127 17.81 3.63 8.05
C GLY A 127 18.88 3.69 6.96
N PHE A 128 20.00 2.99 7.14
CA PHE A 128 21.01 2.84 6.09
C PHE A 128 20.45 2.12 4.85
N LEU A 129 19.73 1.01 5.03
CA LEU A 129 19.11 0.28 3.93
C LEU A 129 18.08 1.15 3.19
N GLU A 130 17.27 1.93 3.90
CA GLU A 130 16.27 2.81 3.31
C GLU A 130 16.89 3.96 2.51
N LEU A 131 17.98 4.55 3.00
CA LEU A 131 18.62 5.70 2.34
C LEU A 131 19.49 5.31 1.15
N PHE A 132 20.12 4.14 1.18
CA PHE A 132 21.16 3.78 0.20
C PHE A 132 20.83 2.58 -0.68
N VAL A 133 19.99 1.64 -0.22
CA VAL A 133 19.77 0.35 -0.92
C VAL A 133 18.35 0.24 -1.50
N MET A 134 17.34 0.57 -0.69
CA MET A 134 15.91 0.40 -1.02
C MET A 134 15.29 1.70 -1.58
N LYS A 135 16.00 2.36 -2.50
CA LYS A 135 15.49 3.56 -3.18
C LYS A 135 14.60 3.17 -4.35
N ASP A 136 13.50 3.90 -4.50
CA ASP A 136 12.61 3.76 -5.66
C ASP A 136 13.11 4.58 -6.85
N SER A 137 12.67 4.22 -8.06
CA SER A 137 12.92 4.97 -9.31
C SER A 137 12.50 6.44 -9.17
N ALA A 138 11.35 6.69 -8.54
CA ALA A 138 10.84 8.03 -8.23
C ALA A 138 11.70 8.84 -7.23
N ASN A 139 12.65 8.21 -6.53
CA ASN A 139 13.56 8.85 -5.56
C ASN A 139 15.02 8.91 -6.07
N GLY A 140 15.22 8.82 -7.39
CA GLY A 140 16.51 8.98 -8.05
C GLY A 140 17.38 7.72 -8.08
N ALA A 141 16.78 6.52 -8.04
CA ALA A 141 17.45 5.26 -8.35
C ALA A 141 17.32 4.92 -9.85
N ALA A 142 18.15 3.99 -10.35
CA ALA A 142 17.96 3.44 -11.69
C ALA A 142 16.55 2.82 -11.80
N PRO A 143 15.84 3.00 -12.92
CA PRO A 143 14.45 2.56 -13.04
C PRO A 143 14.35 1.04 -12.90
N GLY A 144 13.75 0.57 -11.80
CA GLY A 144 13.29 -0.80 -11.67
C GLY A 144 12.09 -1.07 -12.58
N GLU A 145 11.76 -2.34 -12.82
CA GLU A 145 10.64 -2.73 -13.69
C GLU A 145 9.28 -2.25 -13.18
N PHE A 146 9.16 -2.01 -11.87
CA PHE A 146 7.96 -1.50 -11.20
C PHE A 146 8.28 -0.84 -9.84
N PRO A 147 7.36 -0.02 -9.29
CA PRO A 147 7.54 0.59 -7.97
C PRO A 147 7.72 -0.47 -6.87
N GLY A 148 8.82 -0.37 -6.11
CA GLY A 148 9.14 -1.31 -5.03
C GLY A 148 9.92 -2.56 -5.44
N ASP A 149 10.49 -2.58 -6.65
CA ASP A 149 11.47 -3.57 -7.07
C ASP A 149 12.86 -3.26 -6.47
N PHE A 150 13.24 -3.99 -5.42
CA PHE A 150 14.53 -3.82 -4.72
C PHE A 150 15.58 -4.86 -5.15
N ARG A 151 15.36 -5.58 -6.25
CA ARG A 151 16.32 -6.59 -6.73
C ARG A 151 17.64 -5.98 -7.18
N ASN A 152 17.67 -4.69 -7.52
CA ASN A 152 18.84 -3.91 -7.96
C ASN A 152 19.70 -4.65 -9.02
N GLY A 153 19.08 -5.51 -9.84
CA GLY A 153 19.74 -6.36 -10.83
C GLY A 153 20.67 -7.45 -10.26
N ALA A 154 20.75 -7.62 -8.94
CA ALA A 154 21.68 -8.55 -8.28
C ALA A 154 21.00 -9.80 -7.71
N LEU A 155 19.68 -9.77 -7.48
CA LEU A 155 18.90 -10.86 -6.90
C LEU A 155 17.80 -11.32 -7.86
N ASP A 156 18.16 -12.16 -8.83
CA ASP A 156 17.17 -12.85 -9.66
C ASP A 156 16.75 -14.16 -8.97
N PHE A 157 15.66 -14.11 -8.23
CA PHE A 157 15.01 -15.30 -7.65
C PHE A 157 14.19 -16.09 -8.71
N GLY A 158 14.72 -16.18 -9.93
CA GLY A 158 14.01 -16.70 -11.11
C GLY A 158 12.84 -15.83 -11.54
N TRP A 159 12.82 -14.55 -11.18
CA TRP A 159 11.76 -13.62 -11.53
C TRP A 159 11.64 -13.44 -13.04
N ASP A 160 12.80 -13.37 -13.70
CA ASP A 160 12.88 -13.12 -15.14
C ASP A 160 12.40 -14.32 -15.97
N SER A 161 12.27 -15.49 -15.34
CA SER A 161 11.75 -16.73 -15.96
C SER A 161 10.21 -16.84 -15.97
N PHE A 162 9.50 -15.99 -15.20
CA PHE A 162 8.04 -16.04 -15.14
C PHE A 162 7.38 -15.30 -16.30
N SER A 163 6.19 -15.78 -16.70
CA SER A 163 5.32 -15.04 -17.64
C SER A 163 4.80 -13.74 -17.01
N GLU A 164 4.51 -12.75 -17.85
CA GLU A 164 3.97 -11.45 -17.40
C GLU A 164 2.65 -11.60 -16.62
N GLU A 165 1.78 -12.54 -17.02
CA GLU A 165 0.56 -12.87 -16.28
C GLU A 165 0.86 -13.38 -14.86
N THR A 166 1.88 -14.25 -14.71
CA THR A 166 2.29 -14.78 -13.40
C THR A 166 2.88 -13.68 -12.52
N LYS A 167 3.67 -12.77 -13.11
CA LYS A 167 4.23 -11.61 -12.40
C LYS A 167 3.10 -10.70 -11.89
N LEU A 168 2.12 -10.39 -12.72
CA LEU A 168 0.95 -9.59 -12.33
C LEU A 168 0.13 -10.28 -11.23
N PHE A 169 -0.13 -11.57 -11.36
CA PHE A 169 -0.85 -12.35 -10.34
C PHE A 169 -0.11 -12.33 -8.99
N LYS A 170 1.18 -12.64 -8.97
CA LYS A 170 1.98 -12.67 -7.73
C LYS A 170 2.07 -11.30 -7.07
N ARG A 171 2.22 -10.22 -7.85
CA ARG A 171 2.18 -8.85 -7.33
C ARG A 171 0.81 -8.49 -6.76
N GLY A 172 -0.26 -9.01 -7.37
CA GLY A 172 -1.62 -8.87 -6.85
C GLY A 172 -1.81 -9.58 -5.51
N VAL A 173 -1.27 -10.79 -5.38
CA VAL A 173 -1.26 -11.55 -4.12
C VAL A 173 -0.48 -10.82 -3.04
N GLU A 174 0.72 -10.31 -3.36
CA GLU A 174 1.54 -9.53 -2.44
C GLU A 174 0.77 -8.31 -1.91
N LEU A 175 0.16 -7.53 -2.79
CA LEU A 175 -0.56 -6.33 -2.42
C LEU A 175 -1.74 -6.63 -1.49
N ASN A 176 -2.54 -7.65 -1.80
CA ASN A 176 -3.70 -8.00 -0.99
C ASN A 176 -3.32 -8.60 0.36
N ASN A 177 -2.29 -9.44 0.40
CA ASN A 177 -1.75 -9.92 1.68
C ASN A 177 -1.20 -8.76 2.50
N GLY A 178 -0.56 -7.77 1.87
CA GLY A 178 -0.14 -6.52 2.50
C GLY A 178 -1.31 -5.76 3.11
N ARG A 179 -2.38 -5.51 2.33
CA ARG A 179 -3.61 -4.83 2.78
C ARG A 179 -4.27 -5.55 3.97
N ALA A 180 -4.39 -6.87 3.89
CA ALA A 180 -4.93 -7.67 4.98
C ALA A 180 -4.02 -7.62 6.23
N ALA A 181 -2.69 -7.70 6.05
CA ALA A 181 -1.73 -7.65 7.14
C ALA A 181 -1.72 -6.29 7.84
N MET A 182 -1.94 -5.17 7.13
CA MET A 182 -2.08 -3.84 7.76
C MET A 182 -3.24 -3.82 8.77
N MET A 183 -4.39 -4.38 8.40
CA MET A 183 -5.54 -4.50 9.31
C MET A 183 -5.26 -5.50 10.43
N GLY A 184 -4.59 -6.60 10.12
CA GLY A 184 -4.21 -7.64 11.09
C GLY A 184 -3.29 -7.10 12.18
N ILE A 185 -2.20 -6.40 11.83
CA ILE A 185 -1.28 -5.85 12.82
C ILE A 185 -1.92 -4.73 13.62
N LEU A 186 -2.74 -3.87 13.00
CA LEU A 186 -3.48 -2.85 13.72
C LEU A 186 -4.41 -3.48 14.78
N ALA A 187 -5.13 -4.55 14.42
CA ALA A 187 -5.94 -5.28 15.37
C ALA A 187 -5.09 -5.84 16.52
N LEU A 188 -3.96 -6.50 16.22
CA LEU A 188 -3.07 -7.05 17.25
C LEU A 188 -2.56 -5.95 18.21
N MET A 189 -2.11 -4.81 17.68
CA MET A 189 -1.61 -3.69 18.48
C MET A 189 -2.70 -3.08 19.36
N VAL A 190 -3.88 -2.80 18.81
CA VAL A 190 -4.98 -2.18 19.56
C VAL A 190 -5.53 -3.13 20.62
N HIS A 191 -5.69 -4.41 20.30
CA HIS A 191 -6.20 -5.40 21.24
C HIS A 191 -5.22 -5.68 22.40
N GLU A 192 -3.91 -5.59 22.14
CA GLU A 192 -2.89 -5.68 23.18
C GLU A 192 -3.02 -4.53 24.19
N GLU A 193 -3.16 -3.28 23.72
CA GLU A 193 -3.34 -2.09 24.58
C GLU A 193 -4.68 -2.10 25.33
N LEU A 194 -5.74 -2.63 24.71
CA LEU A 194 -7.04 -2.82 25.36
C LEU A 194 -7.04 -3.99 26.37
N GLY A 195 -5.97 -4.78 26.43
CA GLY A 195 -5.86 -5.94 27.31
C GLY A 195 -6.80 -7.10 26.94
N VAL A 196 -7.23 -7.17 25.67
CA VAL A 196 -8.13 -8.23 25.17
C VAL A 196 -7.32 -9.20 24.32
N SER A 197 -7.19 -10.44 24.77
CA SER A 197 -6.46 -11.48 24.03
C SER A 197 -7.23 -11.91 22.78
N LEU A 198 -6.63 -11.76 21.60
CA LEU A 198 -7.12 -12.34 20.35
C LEU A 198 -6.64 -13.79 20.12
N TRP A 199 -5.69 -14.24 20.94
CA TRP A 199 -5.06 -15.55 20.78
C TRP A 199 -5.93 -16.67 21.37
N PRO A 200 -6.00 -17.84 20.70
CA PRO A 200 -6.67 -19.01 21.25
C PRO A 200 -6.06 -19.38 22.61
N GLY A 201 -6.88 -19.39 23.67
CA GLY A 201 -6.44 -19.77 25.02
C GLY A 201 -6.10 -18.61 25.97
N GLY A 202 -6.26 -17.35 25.56
CA GLY A 202 -6.17 -16.20 26.48
C GLY A 202 -4.75 -15.78 26.88
N ILE A 203 -3.77 -16.10 26.05
CA ILE A 203 -2.32 -15.81 26.21
C ILE A 203 -1.88 -14.57 25.41
#